data_AF-F2AY97-F1
#
_entry.id   AF-F2AY97-F1
#
_cell.length_a   1.000
_cell.length_b   1.000
_cell.length_c   1.000
_cell.angle_alpha   90.00
_cell.angle_beta   90.00
_cell.angle_gamma   90.00
#
_symmetry.space_group_name_H-M   'P 1'
#
loop_
_entity.id
_entity.type
_entity.pdbx_description
1 polymer ?
#
loop_
_entity_poly.entity_id
_entity_poly.type
_entity_poly.pdbx_seq_one_letter_code
_entity_poly.pdbx_strand_id
1 'polypeptide(L)'
;MPNWLPRRIRLRTLFVLVAIAAVLMAYAGRYIQLRQRSYAESVEHGMVGILYTPSADLFRTQDLSLHYRRCVIFAPANWVDQTFFGGDGPIRCIMFSLE
;
A
#
# COMPACT_ATOMS: atom_id res chain seq x y z
N MET A 1 -20.03 -35.57 9.54
CA MET A 1 -20.93 -34.54 10.10
C MET A 1 -21.66 -33.86 8.94
N PRO A 2 -22.98 -34.00 8.79
CA PRO A 2 -23.70 -33.33 7.71
C PRO A 2 -23.73 -31.84 8.04
N ASN A 3 -23.17 -31.00 7.17
CA ASN A 3 -23.24 -29.57 7.31
C ASN A 3 -24.71 -29.14 7.18
N TRP A 4 -25.36 -28.76 8.28
CA TRP A 4 -26.78 -28.34 8.33
C TRP A 4 -26.98 -26.84 8.11
N LEU A 5 -25.95 -26.10 7.67
CA LEU A 5 -26.11 -24.67 7.37
C LEU A 5 -27.04 -24.50 6.16
N PRO A 6 -28.18 -23.78 6.29
CA PRO A 6 -29.13 -23.60 5.20
C PRO A 6 -28.43 -22.96 4.00
N ARG A 7 -28.76 -23.42 2.77
CA ARG A 7 -28.12 -23.00 1.50
C ARG A 7 -27.95 -21.48 1.38
N ARG A 8 -28.91 -20.70 1.88
CA ARG A 8 -28.87 -19.23 1.90
C ARG A 8 -27.73 -18.65 2.75
N ILE A 9 -27.42 -19.26 3.91
CA ILE A 9 -26.31 -18.81 4.76
C ILE A 9 -24.97 -19.10 4.08
N ARG A 10 -24.81 -20.26 3.42
CA ARG A 10 -23.58 -20.58 2.69
C ARG A 10 -23.34 -19.65 1.50
N LEU A 11 -24.37 -19.33 0.72
CA LEU A 11 -24.27 -18.38 -0.39
C LEU A 11 -23.90 -16.98 0.09
N ARG A 12 -24.55 -16.50 1.15
CA ARG A 12 -24.21 -15.19 1.74
C ARG A 12 -22.76 -15.15 2.24
N THR A 13 -22.32 -16.18 2.95
CA THR A 13 -20.92 -16.29 3.39
C THR A 13 -19.97 -16.30 2.20
N LEU A 14 -20.29 -17.04 1.14
CA LEU A 14 -19.46 -17.07 -0.08
C LEU A 14 -19.36 -15.68 -0.72
N PHE A 15 -20.46 -14.94 -0.87
CA PHE A 15 -20.43 -13.57 -1.41
C PHE A 15 -19.61 -12.62 -0.55
N VAL A 16 -19.73 -12.72 0.78
CA VAL A 16 -18.93 -11.91 1.71
C VAL A 16 -17.45 -12.23 1.56
N LEU A 17 -17.07 -13.51 1.47
CA LEU A 17 -15.69 -13.92 1.27
C LEU A 17 -15.14 -13.42 -0.07
N VAL A 18 -15.92 -13.51 -1.14
CA VAL A 18 -15.54 -12.98 -2.47
C VAL A 18 -15.36 -11.47 -2.41
N ALA A 19 -16.26 -10.74 -1.76
CA ALA A 19 -16.14 -9.29 -1.61
C ALA A 19 -14.88 -8.91 -0.81
N ILE A 20 -14.62 -9.58 0.30
CA ILE A 20 -13.40 -9.37 1.11
C ILE A 20 -12.15 -9.67 0.26
N ALA A 21 -12.14 -10.80 -0.45
CA ALA A 21 -11.01 -11.17 -1.30
C ALA A 21 -10.77 -10.13 -2.41
N ALA A 22 -11.82 -9.61 -3.04
CA ALA A 22 -11.72 -8.55 -4.05
C ALA A 22 -11.13 -7.26 -3.47
N VAL A 23 -11.57 -6.85 -2.28
CA VAL A 23 -11.03 -5.67 -1.59
C VAL A 23 -9.55 -5.86 -1.24
N LEU A 24 -9.18 -7.03 -0.71
CA LEU A 24 -7.79 -7.35 -0.38
C LEU A 24 -6.90 -7.37 -1.62
N MET A 25 -7.37 -7.96 -2.73
CA MET A 25 -6.64 -7.96 -4.00
C MET A 25 -6.47 -6.54 -4.55
N ALA A 26 -7.51 -5.71 -4.50
CA ALA A 26 -7.42 -4.31 -4.93
C ALA A 26 -6.44 -3.51 -4.07
N TYR A 27 -6.48 -3.72 -2.74
CA TYR A 27 -5.56 -3.10 -1.79
C TYR A 27 -4.09 -3.52 -2.05
N ALA A 28 -3.83 -4.81 -2.17
CA ALA A 28 -2.49 -5.35 -2.44
C ALA A 28 -1.98 -4.92 -3.82
N GLY A 29 -2.83 -4.96 -4.85
CA GLY A 29 -2.48 -4.50 -6.19
C GLY A 29 -2.11 -3.01 -6.19
N ARG A 30 -2.85 -2.19 -5.45
CA ARG A 30 -2.53 -0.76 -5.32
C ARG A 30 -1.20 -0.53 -4.59
N TYR A 31 -0.93 -1.30 -3.55
CA TYR A 31 0.36 -1.27 -2.85
C TYR A 31 1.52 -1.61 -3.80
N ILE A 32 1.41 -2.72 -4.55
CA ILE A 32 2.46 -3.18 -5.48
C ILE A 32 2.72 -2.12 -6.57
N GLN A 33 1.66 -1.56 -7.16
CA GLN A 33 1.79 -0.51 -8.16
C GLN A 33 2.56 0.72 -7.63
N LEU A 34 2.22 1.17 -6.41
CA LEU A 34 2.90 2.30 -5.78
C LEU A 34 4.35 1.98 -5.44
N ARG A 35 4.62 0.76 -4.95
CA ARG A 35 5.98 0.30 -4.63
C ARG A 35 6.86 0.26 -5.88
N GLN A 36 6.38 -0.33 -6.98
CA GLN A 36 7.12 -0.40 -8.25
C GLN A 36 7.43 0.99 -8.80
N ARG A 37 6.43 1.87 -8.83
CA ARG A 37 6.61 3.27 -9.22
C ARG A 37 7.64 3.96 -8.35
N SER A 38 7.54 3.80 -7.04
CA SER A 38 8.47 4.42 -6.10
C SER A 38 9.89 3.94 -6.33
N TYR A 39 10.13 2.66 -6.62
CA TYR A 39 11.48 2.20 -6.92
C TYR A 39 12.06 2.85 -8.17
N ALA A 40 11.23 3.10 -9.19
CA ALA A 40 11.66 3.85 -10.37
C ALA A 40 12.06 5.29 -10.00
N GLU A 41 11.22 5.99 -9.21
CA GLU A 41 11.50 7.37 -8.77
C GLU A 41 12.66 7.45 -7.76
N SER A 42 12.85 6.43 -6.93
CA SER A 42 13.88 6.42 -5.89
C SER A 42 15.27 6.29 -6.51
N VAL A 43 15.40 5.51 -7.58
CA VAL A 43 16.64 5.41 -8.37
C VAL A 43 16.97 6.75 -9.05
N GLU A 44 15.96 7.44 -9.58
CA GLU A 44 16.13 8.75 -10.22
C GLU A 44 16.61 9.82 -9.24
N HIS A 45 16.10 9.80 -8.00
CA HIS A 45 16.37 10.83 -7.00
C HIS A 45 17.34 10.41 -5.90
N GLY A 46 17.98 9.24 -6.01
CA GLY A 46 18.92 8.72 -5.00
C GLY A 46 18.28 8.48 -3.62
N MET A 47 16.98 8.24 -3.56
CA MET A 47 16.26 8.00 -2.31
C MET A 47 16.18 6.51 -1.99
N VAL A 48 16.13 6.17 -0.71
CA VAL A 48 15.90 4.80 -0.25
C VAL A 48 14.56 4.74 0.47
N GLY A 49 13.65 3.91 -0.05
CA GLY A 49 12.32 3.69 0.53
C GLY A 49 11.17 3.93 -0.44
N ILE A 50 9.96 3.82 0.10
CA ILE A 50 8.71 3.93 -0.66
C ILE A 50 8.14 5.35 -0.55
N LEU A 51 7.99 6.01 -1.68
CA LEU A 51 7.33 7.28 -1.90
C LEU A 51 5.92 7.04 -2.45
N TYR A 52 4.94 7.23 -1.58
CA TYR A 52 3.54 7.00 -1.94
C TYR A 52 2.90 8.09 -2.80
N THR A 53 3.58 9.20 -3.04
CA THR A 53 3.12 10.32 -3.86
C THR A 53 4.18 10.56 -4.94
N PRO A 54 3.79 10.86 -6.20
CA PRO A 54 4.72 11.30 -7.23
C PRO A 54 5.78 12.27 -6.70
N SER A 55 7.07 11.99 -6.95
CA SER A 55 8.15 12.92 -6.66
C SER A 55 7.92 14.29 -7.31
N ALA A 56 7.44 14.32 -8.55
CA ALA A 56 7.11 15.55 -9.27
C ALA A 56 6.05 16.43 -8.55
N ASP A 57 5.02 15.80 -7.97
CA ASP A 57 4.00 16.55 -7.21
C ASP A 57 4.55 17.04 -5.86
N LEU A 58 5.40 16.23 -5.23
CA LEU A 58 6.04 16.58 -3.96
C LEU A 58 7.01 17.75 -4.12
N PHE A 59 7.86 17.76 -5.15
CA PHE A 59 8.77 18.88 -5.40
C PHE A 59 8.04 20.14 -5.83
N ARG A 60 6.91 20.01 -6.53
CA ARG A 60 6.10 21.16 -6.95
C ARG A 60 5.31 21.80 -5.81
N THR A 61 4.70 20.99 -4.94
CA THR A 61 3.76 21.47 -3.93
C THR A 61 4.32 21.50 -2.51
N GLN A 62 5.40 20.75 -2.26
CA GLN A 62 5.95 20.47 -0.94
C GLN A 62 4.92 19.88 0.05
N ASP A 63 3.77 19.39 -0.45
CA ASP A 63 2.71 18.82 0.38
C ASP A 63 2.89 17.32 0.58
N LEU A 64 3.28 16.95 1.80
CA LEU A 64 3.45 15.56 2.22
C LEU A 64 2.16 14.93 2.77
N SER A 65 1.04 15.66 2.84
CA SER A 65 -0.19 15.19 3.48
C SER A 65 -0.71 13.89 2.86
N LEU A 66 -0.72 13.81 1.53
CA LEU A 66 -1.15 12.61 0.80
C LEU A 66 -0.19 11.44 1.02
N HIS A 67 1.10 11.72 1.09
CA HIS A 67 2.13 10.72 1.35
C HIS A 67 1.93 10.12 2.75
N TYR A 68 1.81 10.95 3.79
CA TYR A 68 1.58 10.50 5.16
C TYR A 68 0.27 9.72 5.33
N ARG A 69 -0.82 10.17 4.70
CA ARG A 69 -2.08 9.40 4.70
C ARG A 69 -1.91 8.01 4.10
N ARG A 70 -1.20 7.90 2.97
CA ARG A 70 -0.92 6.61 2.32
C ARG A 70 0.02 5.73 3.15
N CYS A 71 1.00 6.30 3.86
CA CYS A 71 1.83 5.57 4.81
C CYS A 71 0.99 4.86 5.88
N VAL A 72 -0.04 5.54 6.41
CA VAL A 72 -0.96 4.96 7.40
C VAL A 72 -1.82 3.87 6.77
N ILE A 73 -2.43 4.15 5.60
CA ILE A 73 -3.30 3.20 4.90
C ILE A 73 -2.54 1.91 4.56
N PHE A 74 -1.30 2.02 4.08
CA PHE A 74 -0.48 0.89 3.67
C PHE A 74 0.43 0.34 4.77
N ALA A 75 0.35 0.83 6.01
CA ALA A 75 1.16 0.35 7.12
C ALA A 75 1.09 -1.19 7.31
N PRO A 76 -0.09 -1.85 7.21
CA PRO A 76 -0.15 -3.30 7.30
C PRO A 76 0.61 -4.02 6.18
N ALA A 77 0.52 -3.49 4.94
CA ALA A 77 1.25 -4.06 3.80
C ALA A 77 2.75 -3.87 3.94
N ASN A 78 3.21 -2.67 4.34
CA ASN A 78 4.61 -2.40 4.65
C ASN A 78 5.15 -3.35 5.71
N TRP A 79 4.39 -3.57 6.79
CA TRP A 79 4.81 -4.47 7.86
C TRP A 79 5.00 -5.90 7.36
N VAL A 80 4.07 -6.43 6.56
CA VAL A 80 4.20 -7.76 5.95
C VAL A 80 5.42 -7.81 5.02
N ASP A 81 5.57 -6.81 4.15
CA ASP A 81 6.66 -6.74 3.16
C ASP A 81 8.04 -6.69 3.85
N GLN A 82 8.16 -5.87 4.90
CA GLN A 82 9.38 -5.77 5.70
C GLN A 82 9.67 -7.06 6.47
N THR A 83 8.66 -7.64 7.12
CA THR A 83 8.84 -8.79 8.02
C THR A 83 9.19 -10.06 7.26
N PHE A 84 8.57 -10.29 6.10
CA PHE A 84 8.71 -11.55 5.37
C PHE A 84 9.57 -11.47 4.12
N PHE A 85 9.69 -10.29 3.50
CA PHE A 85 10.39 -10.11 2.23
C PHE A 85 11.57 -9.15 2.30
N GLY A 86 11.83 -8.55 3.47
CA GLY A 86 12.91 -7.58 3.65
C GLY A 86 12.75 -6.31 2.81
N GLY A 87 11.51 -5.98 2.40
CA GLY A 87 11.23 -4.80 1.59
C GLY A 87 11.55 -3.50 2.32
N ASP A 88 11.83 -2.43 1.56
CA ASP A 88 12.06 -1.12 2.14
C ASP A 88 10.79 -0.52 2.75
N GLY A 89 10.96 0.30 3.79
CA GLY A 89 9.87 1.05 4.38
C GLY A 89 9.49 2.31 3.61
N PRO A 90 8.36 2.94 4.00
CA PRO A 90 8.06 4.28 3.52
C PRO A 90 9.13 5.29 3.96
N ILE A 91 9.40 6.25 3.08
CA ILE A 91 10.22 7.41 3.42
C ILE A 91 9.48 8.21 4.48
N ARG A 92 10.08 8.39 5.67
CA ARG A 92 9.40 9.06 6.80
C ARG A 92 9.71 10.55 6.89
N CYS A 93 10.86 10.96 6.37
CA CYS A 93 11.34 12.33 6.41
C CYS A 93 11.86 12.71 5.02
N ILE A 94 11.35 13.83 4.51
CA ILE A 94 11.79 14.45 3.26
C ILE A 94 12.07 15.90 3.62
N MET A 95 13.32 16.34 3.49
CA MET A 95 13.70 17.73 3.68
C MET A 95 13.74 18.42 2.32
N PHE A 96 12.94 19.46 2.16
CA PHE A 96 12.98 20.34 0.98
C PHE A 96 13.86 21.54 1.30
N SER A 97 14.73 21.94 0.36
CA SER A 97 15.55 23.16 0.45
C SER A 97 16.43 23.27 1.71
N LEU A 98 17.35 22.31 1.90
CA LEU A 98 18.55 22.55 2.70
C LEU A 98 19.52 23.41 1.88
N GLU A 99 19.26 24.71 1.80
CA GLU A 99 20.27 25.72 1.45
C GLU A 99 20.89 26.29 2.73
#